data_AF-A0A7W4IH39-F1
#
_entry.id   AF-A0A7W4IH39-F1
#
_cell.length_a   1.000
_cell.length_b   1.000
_cell.length_c   1.000
_cell.angle_alpha   90.00
_cell.angle_beta   90.00
_cell.angle_gamma   90.00
#
_symmetry.space_group_name_H-M   'P 1'
#
loop_
_entity.id
_entity.type
_entity.pdbx_description
1 polymer ?
#
loop_
_entity_poly.entity_id
_entity_poly.type
_entity_poly.pdbx_seq_one_letter_code
_entity_poly.pdbx_strand_id
1 'polypeptide(L)'
;MAAELKRSRRENEILKQQRDILKRATFFCQGGKSMSFKFIDQAKEVFPAERLCRVPGVSTSGYFAWRSRPAGRRQREDMVLLAHVRAACAGSNETYGISRLPVF
;
A
#
# COMPACT_ATOMS: atom_id res chain seq x y z
N MET A 1 1.85 -5.50 42.32
CA MET A 1 0.59 -5.77 41.58
C MET A 1 0.18 -4.66 40.61
N ALA A 2 0.01 -3.39 41.03
CA ALA A 2 -0.43 -2.32 40.11
C ALA A 2 0.55 -2.01 38.94
N ALA A 3 1.85 -2.25 39.12
CA ALA A 3 2.88 -2.03 38.09
C ALA A 3 2.86 -3.10 36.98
N GLU A 4 2.52 -4.35 37.31
CA GLU A 4 2.34 -5.43 36.32
C GLU A 4 1.14 -5.14 35.41
N LEU A 5 0.04 -4.68 35.98
CA LEU A 5 -1.16 -4.31 35.20
C LEU A 5 -0.88 -3.21 34.16
N LYS A 6 -0.01 -2.24 34.48
CA LYS A 6 0.41 -1.20 33.52
C LYS A 6 1.33 -1.76 32.43
N ARG A 7 2.24 -2.68 32.76
CA ARG A 7 3.13 -3.32 31.78
C ARG A 7 2.33 -4.16 30.79
N SER A 8 1.46 -5.04 31.28
CA SER A 8 0.67 -5.91 30.42
C SER A 8 -0.34 -5.14 29.56
N ARG A 9 -0.86 -3.99 30.02
CA ARG A 9 -1.71 -3.13 29.19
C ARG A 9 -0.96 -2.54 27.99
N ARG A 10 0.27 -2.05 28.20
CA ARG A 10 1.12 -1.53 27.12
C ARG A 10 1.46 -2.62 26.11
N GLU A 11 1.71 -3.83 26.58
CA GLU A 11 2.02 -4.98 25.74
C GLU A 11 0.82 -5.38 24.87
N ASN A 12 -0.39 -5.35 25.43
CA ASN A 12 -1.63 -5.60 24.69
C ASN A 12 -1.91 -4.54 23.61
N GLU A 13 -1.62 -3.27 23.87
CA GLU A 13 -1.76 -2.20 22.87
C GLU A 13 -0.80 -2.41 21.69
N ILE A 14 0.45 -2.79 21.98
CA ILE A 14 1.45 -3.10 20.95
C ILE A 14 1.02 -4.30 20.12
N LEU A 15 0.54 -5.37 20.76
CA LEU A 15 0.08 -6.58 20.07
C LEU A 15 -1.18 -6.32 19.22
N LYS A 16 -2.12 -5.49 19.71
CA LYS A 16 -3.29 -5.06 18.91
C LYS A 16 -2.86 -4.31 17.66
N GLN A 17 -1.92 -3.39 17.78
CA GLN A 17 -1.37 -2.66 16.63
C GLN A 17 -0.72 -3.61 15.62
N GLN A 18 0.07 -4.58 16.08
CA GLN A 18 0.67 -5.58 15.19
C GLN A 18 -0.39 -6.43 14.45
N ARG A 19 -1.44 -6.84 15.16
CA ARG A 19 -2.54 -7.61 14.56
C ARG A 19 -3.29 -6.81 13.50
N ASP A 20 -3.58 -5.54 13.76
CA ASP A 20 -4.29 -4.70 12.77
C ASP A 20 -3.40 -4.39 11.56
N ILE A 21 -2.09 -4.22 11.76
CA ILE A 21 -1.14 -4.13 10.63
C ILE A 21 -1.17 -5.43 9.82
N LEU A 22 -1.09 -6.60 10.47
CA LEU A 22 -1.13 -7.90 9.79
C LEU A 22 -2.43 -8.13 9.01
N LYS A 23 -3.59 -7.81 9.60
CA LYS A 23 -4.89 -7.91 8.94
C LYS A 23 -4.95 -7.07 7.67
N ARG A 24 -4.41 -5.85 7.70
CA ARG A 24 -4.36 -4.98 6.52
C ARG A 24 -3.31 -5.44 5.51
N ALA A 25 -2.19 -6.00 5.98
CA ALA A 25 -1.10 -6.49 5.14
C ALA A 25 -1.42 -7.81 4.41
N THR A 26 -2.40 -8.58 4.88
CA THR A 26 -2.68 -9.94 4.37
C THR A 26 -2.93 -9.96 2.86
N PHE A 27 -3.64 -8.95 2.34
CA PHE A 27 -3.86 -8.79 0.89
C PHE A 27 -2.57 -8.48 0.11
N PHE A 28 -1.67 -7.70 0.70
CA PHE A 28 -0.44 -7.24 0.05
C PHE A 28 0.67 -8.29 0.05
N CYS A 29 0.66 -9.22 1.01
CA CYS A 29 1.63 -10.33 1.08
C CYS A 29 1.58 -11.27 -0.13
N GLN A 30 0.44 -11.35 -0.84
CA GLN A 30 0.30 -12.17 -2.05
C GLN A 30 0.86 -11.49 -3.32
N GLY A 31 1.03 -10.17 -3.31
CA GLY A 31 1.34 -9.37 -4.50
C GLY A 31 2.83 -9.11 -4.75
N GLY A 32 3.73 -9.81 -4.06
CA GLY A 32 5.17 -9.61 -4.15
C GLY A 32 5.70 -8.34 -3.47
N LYS A 33 7.02 -8.14 -3.52
CA LYS A 33 7.73 -7.07 -2.76
C LYS A 33 7.24 -5.65 -3.08
N SER A 34 6.80 -5.40 -4.30
CA SER A 34 6.26 -4.10 -4.74
C SER A 34 4.94 -3.75 -4.03
N MET A 35 4.09 -4.74 -3.78
CA MET A 35 2.83 -4.56 -3.04
C MET A 35 3.09 -4.36 -1.55
N SER A 36 4.08 -5.04 -0.97
CA SER A 36 4.53 -4.77 0.41
C SER A 36 5.01 -3.32 0.59
N PHE A 37 5.75 -2.76 -0.38
CA PHE A 37 6.18 -1.36 -0.30
C PHE A 37 5.02 -0.36 -0.45
N LYS A 38 4.04 -0.64 -1.33
CA LYS A 38 2.81 0.17 -1.42
C LYS A 38 2.00 0.16 -0.13
N PHE A 39 1.92 -1.00 0.53
CA PHE A 39 1.28 -1.11 1.84
C PHE A 39 1.99 -0.25 2.88
N ILE A 40 3.33 -0.30 2.94
CA ILE A 40 4.11 0.55 3.86
C ILE A 40 3.85 2.03 3.57
N ASP A 41 3.75 2.44 2.31
CA ASP A 41 3.51 3.84 1.96
C ASP A 41 2.10 4.33 2.35
N GLN A 42 1.06 3.50 2.20
CA GLN A 42 -0.30 3.82 2.68
C GLN A 42 -0.39 3.80 4.21
N ALA A 43 0.31 2.88 4.87
CA ALA A 43 0.21 2.69 6.31
C ALA A 43 1.10 3.65 7.12
N LYS A 44 2.05 4.35 6.48
CA LYS A 44 3.00 5.27 7.16
C LYS A 44 2.32 6.40 7.93
N GLU A 45 1.10 6.77 7.54
CA GLU A 45 0.32 7.83 8.19
C GLU A 45 -0.25 7.37 9.54
N VAL A 46 -0.45 6.06 9.70
CA VAL A 46 -1.10 5.46 10.88
C VAL A 46 -0.08 4.82 11.82
N PHE A 47 1.01 4.27 11.28
CA PHE A 47 2.02 3.55 12.05
C PHE A 47 3.44 3.97 11.68
N PRO A 48 4.38 3.94 12.65
CA PRO A 48 5.79 4.25 12.37
C PRO A 48 6.40 3.22 11.40
N ALA A 49 7.19 3.71 10.46
CA ALA A 49 7.77 2.92 9.37
C ALA A 49 8.59 1.71 9.84
N GLU A 50 9.29 1.81 10.97
CA GLU A 50 10.05 0.69 11.55
C GLU A 50 9.17 -0.52 11.90
N ARG A 51 7.97 -0.27 12.45
CA ARG A 51 7.02 -1.34 12.77
C ARG A 51 6.37 -1.90 11.50
N LEU A 52 6.12 -1.05 10.52
CA LEU A 52 5.58 -1.46 9.23
C LEU A 52 6.55 -2.28 8.40
N CYS A 53 7.87 -2.06 8.52
CA CYS A 53 8.89 -2.86 7.85
C CYS A 53 9.06 -4.25 8.49
N ARG A 54 8.83 -4.36 9.82
CA ARG A 54 9.01 -5.61 10.57
C ARG A 54 7.95 -6.66 10.24
N VAL A 55 6.73 -6.24 9.91
CA VAL A 55 5.60 -7.15 9.65
C VAL A 55 5.71 -7.92 8.31
N PRO A 56 5.99 -7.27 7.17
CA PRO A 56 6.22 -7.94 5.89
C PRO A 56 7.68 -8.36 5.67
N GLY A 57 8.57 -8.16 6.67
CA GLY A 57 9.98 -8.60 6.60
C GLY A 57 10.81 -7.84 5.55
N VAL A 58 10.54 -6.55 5.34
CA VAL A 58 11.18 -5.73 4.32
C VAL A 58 12.21 -4.80 4.94
N SER A 59 13.37 -4.66 4.30
CA SER A 59 14.41 -3.73 4.77
C SER A 59 13.98 -2.28 4.56
N THR A 60 14.20 -1.44 5.57
CA THR A 60 13.90 0.00 5.52
C THR A 60 14.65 0.70 4.37
N SER A 61 15.91 0.30 4.12
CA SER A 61 16.71 0.78 2.99
C SER A 61 16.08 0.43 1.64
N GLY A 62 15.50 -0.77 1.52
CA GLY A 62 14.77 -1.21 0.33
C GLY A 62 13.50 -0.42 0.08
N TYR A 63 12.78 -0.05 1.15
CA TYR A 63 11.60 0.82 1.06
C TYR A 63 11.97 2.23 0.57
N PHE A 64 13.00 2.85 1.14
CA PHE A 64 13.46 4.17 0.70
C PHE A 64 14.00 4.13 -0.74
N ALA A 65 14.74 3.09 -1.12
CA ALA A 65 15.21 2.91 -2.50
C ALA A 65 14.05 2.72 -3.48
N TRP A 66 12.99 2.00 -3.09
CA TRP A 66 11.77 1.86 -3.89
C TRP A 66 11.02 3.19 -4.02
N ARG A 67 10.92 3.97 -2.95
CA ARG A 67 10.23 5.28 -2.95
C ARG A 67 10.99 6.34 -3.76
N SER A 68 12.32 6.33 -3.71
CA SER A 68 13.16 7.25 -4.47
C SER A 68 13.33 6.84 -5.94
N ARG A 69 12.92 5.62 -6.33
CA ARG A 69 13.00 5.20 -7.72
C ARG A 69 12.05 6.06 -8.56
N PRO A 70 12.55 6.78 -9.57
CA PRO A 70 11.68 7.48 -10.50
C PRO A 70 10.80 6.47 -11.23
N ALA A 71 9.61 6.92 -11.64
CA ALA A 71 8.68 6.13 -12.43
C ALA A 71 9.40 5.57 -13.66
N GLY A 72 9.57 4.24 -13.70
CA GLY A 72 10.21 3.57 -14.84
C GLY A 72 9.40 3.77 -16.12
N ARG A 73 10.02 3.51 -17.28
CA ARG A 73 9.39 3.69 -18.60
C ARG A 73 7.97 3.10 -18.69
N ARG A 74 7.77 1.90 -18.14
CA ARG A 74 6.44 1.24 -18.05
C ARG A 74 5.41 2.00 -17.22
N GLN A 75 5.80 2.63 -16.12
CA GLN A 75 4.87 3.41 -15.31
C GLN A 75 4.48 4.71 -16.02
N ARG A 76 5.38 5.27 -16.83
CA ARG A 76 5.07 6.42 -17.68
C ARG A 76 4.11 6.04 -18.81
N GLU A 77 4.33 4.89 -19.45
CA GLU A 77 3.40 4.31 -20.43
C GLU A 77 2.02 4.04 -19.80
N ASP A 78 1.97 3.48 -18.58
CA ASP A 78 0.73 3.22 -17.83
C ASP A 78 -0.03 4.52 -17.47
N MET A 79 0.68 5.58 -17.06
CA MET A 79 0.07 6.89 -16.84
C MET A 79 -0.51 7.49 -18.13
N VAL A 80 0.18 7.33 -19.25
CA VAL A 80 -0.33 7.75 -20.57
C VAL A 80 -1.57 6.95 -20.93
N LEU A 81 -1.55 5.63 -20.75
CA LEU A 81 -2.71 4.76 -21.01
C LEU A 81 -3.90 5.14 -20.13
N LEU A 82 -3.68 5.35 -18.83
CA LEU A 82 -4.71 5.80 -17.90
C LEU A 82 -5.29 7.16 -18.29
N ALA A 83 -4.47 8.09 -18.78
CA ALA A 83 -4.95 9.37 -19.28
C ALA A 83 -5.86 9.20 -20.51
N HIS A 84 -5.52 8.30 -21.43
CA HIS A 84 -6.36 7.98 -22.59
C HIS A 84 -7.69 7.36 -22.16
N VAL A 85 -7.66 6.39 -21.24
CA VAL A 85 -8.88 5.77 -20.70
C VAL A 85 -9.77 6.82 -20.03
N ARG A 86 -9.20 7.72 -19.22
CA ARG A 86 -9.95 8.80 -18.58
C ARG A 86 -10.56 9.77 -19.58
N ALA A 87 -9.83 10.13 -20.63
CA ALA A 87 -10.34 10.99 -21.70
C ALA A 87 -11.51 10.32 -22.44
N ALA A 88 -11.38 9.03 -22.75
CA ALA A 88 -12.45 8.24 -23.37
C ALA A 88 -13.69 8.14 -22.46
N CYS A 89 -13.50 7.93 -21.16
CA CYS A 89 -14.59 7.90 -20.18
C CYS A 89 -15.29 9.27 -20.03
N ALA A 90 -14.54 10.37 -20.01
CA ALA A 90 -15.10 11.73 -19.92
C ALA A 90 -15.92 12.08 -21.18
N GLY A 91 -15.44 11.69 -22.36
CA GLY A 91 -16.20 11.85 -23.61
C GLY A 91 -17.49 11.02 -23.66
N SER A 92 -17.56 9.95 -22.86
CA SER A 92 -18.72 9.06 -22.76
C SER A 92 -19.70 9.45 -21.64
N ASN A 93 -19.55 10.64 -21.05
CA ASN A 93 -20.45 11.22 -20.04
C ASN A 93 -20.68 10.30 -18.81
N GLU A 94 -19.62 9.60 -18.37
CA GLU A 94 -19.62 8.64 -17.24
C GLU A 94 -20.64 7.49 -17.37
N THR A 95 -21.33 7.40 -18.49
CA THR A 95 -22.37 6.42 -18.74
C THR A 95 -21.75 5.26 -19.50
N TYR A 96 -20.95 4.43 -18.84
CA TYR A 96 -20.55 3.17 -19.49
C TYR A 96 -20.32 2.03 -18.50
N GLY A 97 -21.40 1.26 -18.29
CA GLY A 97 -21.31 -0.14 -17.90
C GLY A 97 -20.76 -0.95 -19.07
N ILE A 98 -19.78 -1.81 -18.76
CA ILE A 98 -19.33 -3.02 -19.47
C ILE A 98 -19.53 -2.99 -21.00
N SER A 99 -18.41 -2.84 -21.72
CA SER A 99 -18.26 -3.10 -23.15
C SER A 99 -18.53 -1.92 -24.08
N ARG A 100 -17.52 -1.05 -24.23
CA ARG A 100 -17.02 -0.48 -25.51
C ARG A 100 -15.99 0.63 -25.28
N LEU A 101 -14.77 0.26 -24.87
CA LEU A 101 -13.59 1.08 -25.18
C LEU A 101 -13.00 0.51 -26.48
N PRO A 102 -12.84 1.31 -27.55
CA PRO A 102 -12.15 0.84 -28.75
C PRO A 102 -10.68 0.66 -28.41
N VAL A 103 -10.23 -0.59 -28.53
CA VAL A 103 -8.81 -0.94 -28.52
C VAL A 103 -8.22 -0.35 -29.81
N PHE A 104 -7.36 0.65 -29.70
CA PHE A 104 -6.51 1.13 -30.79
C PHE A 104 -5.19 0.37 -30.79
#